data_AF-A0A5A9XPH6-F1
#
_entry.id   AF-A0A5A9XPH6-F1
#
_cell.length_a   1.000
_cell.length_b   1.000
_cell.length_c   1.000
_cell.angle_alpha   90.00
_cell.angle_beta   90.00
_cell.angle_gamma   90.00
#
_symmetry.space_group_name_H-M   'P 1'
#
loop_
_entity.id
_entity.type
_entity.pdbx_description
1 polymer ?
#
loop_
_entity_poly.entity_id
_entity_poly.type
_entity_poly.pdbx_seq_one_letter_code
_entity_poly.pdbx_strand_id
1 'polypeptide(L)' 'MSEVETLDPSEPGAAYCLSESGRLGILTNLELYRGALDKCNATIERYNSTIAPQGEGEQWGGENR' A
#
# COMPACT_ATOMS: atom_id res chain seq x y z
N MET A 1 21.02 16.29 8.21
CA MET A 1 21.52 15.41 7.12
C MET A 1 21.22 14.00 7.56
N SER A 2 20.35 13.29 6.86
CA SER A 2 20.00 11.91 7.17
C SER A 2 21.25 11.06 6.94
N GLU A 3 21.73 10.37 7.97
CA GLU A 3 22.71 9.32 7.78
C GLU A 3 22.09 8.30 6.83
N VAL A 4 22.64 8.20 5.62
CA VAL A 4 22.29 7.10 4.73
C VAL A 4 22.95 5.90 5.37
N GLU A 5 22.17 5.06 6.04
CA GLU A 5 22.63 3.73 6.46
C GLU A 5 23.09 2.99 5.21
N THR A 6 24.41 3.00 4.98
CA THR A 6 25.03 2.23 3.92
C THR A 6 25.01 0.76 4.32
N LEU A 7 24.44 -0.07 3.45
CA LEU A 7 24.36 -1.52 3.64
C LEU A 7 25.75 -2.11 3.95
N ASP A 8 25.87 -2.86 5.04
CA ASP A 8 27.12 -3.57 5.39
C ASP A 8 27.35 -4.71 4.39
N PRO A 9 28.46 -4.69 3.61
CA PRO A 9 28.74 -5.74 2.63
C PRO A 9 28.94 -7.15 3.22
N SER A 10 29.15 -7.27 4.53
CA SER A 10 29.29 -8.55 5.23
C SER A 10 27.96 -9.23 5.55
N GLU A 11 26.84 -8.51 5.43
CA GLU A 11 25.52 -9.07 5.70
C GLU A 11 25.10 -10.13 4.66
N PRO A 12 24.40 -11.19 5.09
CA PRO A 12 23.82 -12.15 4.17
C PRO A 12 22.92 -11.47 3.13
N GLY A 13 23.20 -11.69 1.85
CA GLY A 13 22.44 -11.09 0.74
C GLY A 13 22.91 -9.70 0.32
N ALA A 14 23.85 -9.08 1.03
CA ALA A 14 24.40 -7.77 0.66
C ALA A 14 25.00 -7.78 -0.75
N ALA A 15 25.70 -8.85 -1.13
CA ALA A 15 26.26 -9.00 -2.48
C ALA A 15 25.19 -8.90 -3.59
N TYR A 16 24.02 -9.48 -3.36
CA TYR A 16 22.90 -9.37 -4.29
C TYR A 16 22.31 -7.95 -4.28
N CYS A 17 22.01 -7.38 -3.11
CA CYS A 17 21.46 -6.03 -2.96
C CYS A 17 22.37 -4.92 -3.49
N LEU A 18 23.69 -5.13 -3.47
CA LEU A 18 24.68 -4.19 -3.98
C LEU A 18 24.94 -4.36 -5.49
N SER A 19 24.61 -5.51 -6.08
CA SER A 19 24.73 -5.76 -7.52
C SER A 19 23.68 -5.00 -8.33
N GLU A 20 24.02 -4.61 -9.57
CA GLU A 20 23.08 -3.95 -10.47
C GLU A 20 21.84 -4.82 -10.78
N SER A 21 22.06 -6.10 -11.08
CA SER A 21 20.99 -7.05 -11.36
C SER A 21 20.09 -7.28 -10.15
N GLY A 22 20.66 -7.35 -8.93
CA GLY A 22 19.87 -7.53 -7.72
C GLY A 22 19.06 -6.29 -7.36
N ARG A 23 19.61 -5.08 -7.54
CA ARG A 23 18.86 -3.82 -7.39
C ARG A 23 17.68 -3.76 -8.36
N LEU A 24 17.92 -4.07 -9.63
CA LEU A 24 16.85 -4.09 -10.63
C LEU A 24 15.78 -5.14 -10.30
N GLY A 25 16.19 -6.32 -9.84
CA GLY A 25 15.27 -7.38 -9.40
C GLY A 25 14.41 -6.95 -8.20
N ILE A 26 15.01 -6.30 -7.21
CA ILE A 26 14.29 -5.76 -6.04
C ILE A 26 13.28 -4.70 -6.49
N LEU A 27 13.68 -3.74 -7.34
CA LEU A 27 12.78 -2.71 -7.86
C LEU A 27 11.60 -3.32 -8.63
N THR A 28 11.87 -4.30 -9.50
CA THR A 28 10.86 -5.03 -10.25
C THR A 28 9.86 -5.71 -9.31
N ASN A 29 10.35 -6.38 -8.26
CA ASN A 29 9.48 -7.01 -7.26
C ASN A 29 8.62 -5.99 -6.50
N LEU A 30 9.20 -4.84 -6.13
CA LEU A 30 8.46 -3.76 -5.48
C LEU A 30 7.34 -3.20 -6.37
N GLU A 31 7.57 -3.08 -7.68
CA GLU A 31 6.55 -2.67 -8.65
C GLU A 31 5.41 -3.70 -8.73
N LEU A 32 5.74 -5.00 -8.74
CA LEU A 32 4.74 -6.07 -8.73
C LEU A 32 3.88 -6.02 -7.45
N TYR A 33 4.51 -5.86 -6.29
CA TYR A 33 3.80 -5.74 -5.02
C TYR A 33 2.92 -4.49 -4.96
N ARG A 34 3.42 -3.36 -5.46
CA ARG A 34 2.61 -2.14 -5.59
C ARG A 34 1.36 -2.37 -6.42
N GLY A 35 1.50 -2.99 -7.60
CA GLY A 35 0.35 -3.30 -8.46
C GLY A 35 -0.65 -4.27 -7.82
N ALA A 36 -0.18 -5.20 -6.98
CA ALA A 36 -1.07 -6.07 -6.20
C ALA A 36 -1.83 -5.29 -5.12
N LEU A 37 -1.14 -4.39 -4.40
CA LEU A 37 -1.75 -3.53 -3.38
C LEU A 37 -2.81 -2.60 -3.99
N ASP A 38 -2.53 -2.01 -5.15
CA ASP A 38 -3.49 -1.15 -5.87
C ASP A 38 -4.78 -1.91 -6.22
N LYS A 39 -4.67 -3.18 -6.64
CA LYS A 39 -5.85 -4.03 -6.91
C LYS A 39 -6.64 -4.37 -5.65
N CYS A 40 -5.96 -4.62 -4.53
CA CYS A 40 -6.61 -4.82 -3.25
C CYS A 40 -7.39 -3.58 -2.82
N ASN A 41 -6.75 -2.40 -2.91
CA ASN A 41 -7.39 -1.12 -2.59
C ASN A 41 -8.63 -0.87 -3.45
N ALA A 42 -8.53 -1.04 -4.77
CA ALA A 42 -9.66 -0.90 -5.68
C ALA A 42 -10.81 -1.89 -5.38
N THR A 43 -10.51 -3.05 -4.82
CA THR A 43 -11.52 -4.04 -4.41
C THR A 43 -12.22 -3.62 -3.12
N ILE A 44 -11.46 -3.12 -2.15
CA ILE A 44 -11.99 -2.55 -0.90
C ILE A 44 -12.88 -1.34 -1.18
N GLU A 45 -12.45 -0.42 -2.05
CA GLU A 45 -13.22 0.76 -2.44
C GLU A 45 -14.57 0.38 -3.07
N ARG A 46 -14.56 -0.60 -4.00
CA ARG A 46 -15.80 -1.12 -4.60
C ARG A 46 -16.72 -1.72 -3.55
N TYR A 47 -16.20 -2.55 -2.65
CA TYR A 47 -16.99 -3.13 -1.58
C TYR A 47 -17.63 -2.05 -0.69
N ASN A 48 -16.84 -1.06 -0.27
CA ASN A 48 -17.33 0.06 0.52
C ASN A 48 -18.40 0.86 -0.24
N SER A 49 -18.26 1.05 -1.55
CA SER A 49 -19.28 1.73 -2.36
C SER A 49 -20.58 0.94 -2.51
N THR A 50 -20.54 -0.39 -2.37
CA THR A 50 -21.72 -1.26 -2.43
C THR A 50 -22.40 -1.48 -1.08
N ILE A 51 -21.66 -1.30 0.02
CA ILE A 51 -22.16 -1.53 1.39
C ILE A 51 -22.45 -0.23 2.14
N ALA A 52 -21.86 0.90 1.74
CA ALA A 52 -22.33 2.19 2.23
C ALA A 52 -23.82 2.30 1.88
N PRO A 53 -24.73 2.32 2.88
CA PRO A 53 -26.10 2.66 2.59
C PRO A 53 -26.04 4.02 1.88
N GLN A 54 -26.72 4.12 0.73
CA GLN A 54 -27.12 5.41 0.22
C GLN A 54 -28.10 5.96 1.24
N GLY A 55 -27.56 6.53 2.32
CA GLY A 55 -28.30 7.26 3.32
C GLY A 55 -28.79 8.51 2.64
N GLU A 56 -29.98 8.41 2.08
CA GLU A 56 -30.91 9.51 1.95
C GLU A 56 -30.83 10.35 3.23
N GLY A 57 -30.80 11.67 3.06
CA GLY A 57 -31.02 12.58 4.16
C GLY A 57 -32.44 12.39 4.70
N GLU A 58 -32.63 11.41 5.58
CA GLU A 58 -33.80 11.36 6.45
C GLU A 58 -33.44 12.03 7.76
N GLN A 59 -33.88 13.27 7.81
CA GLN A 59 -34.07 14.11 8.97
C GLN A 59 -34.85 13.35 10.06
N TRP A 60 -34.15 12.59 10.92
CA TRP A 60 -34.71 12.13 12.19
C TRP A 60 -34.67 13.27 13.23
N GLY A 61 -35.38 14.36 12.92
CA GLY A 61 -35.77 15.40 13.86
C GLY A 61 -37.07 14.99 14.55
N GLY A 62 -37.02 13.96 15.39
CA GLY A 62 -38.10 13.64 16.31
C GLY A 62 -37.91 14.38 17.62
N GLU A 63 -38.38 15.62 17.69
CA GLU A 63 -38.55 16.34 18.96
C GLU A 63 -39.60 15.59 19.81
N ASN A 64 -39.17 15.04 20.94
CA ASN A 64 -40.07 14.72 22.04
C ASN A 64 -40.29 15.99 22.87
N ARG A 65 -41.43 16.66 22.66
CA ARG A 65 -42.06 17.54 23.65
C ARG A 65 -43.56 17.64 23.47
#